data_AF-A0A7X4JXD6-F1
#
_entry.id   AF-A0A7X4JXD6-F1
#
_cell.length_a   1.000
_cell.length_b   1.000
_cell.length_c   1.000
_cell.angle_alpha   90.00
_cell.angle_beta   90.00
_cell.angle_gamma   90.00
#
_symmetry.space_group_name_H-M   'P 1'
#
loop_
_entity.id
_entity.type
_entity.pdbx_description
1 polymer ?
#
loop_
_entity_poly.entity_id
_entity_poly.type
_entity_poly.pdbx_seq_one_letter_code
_entity_poly.pdbx_strand_id
1 'polypeptide(L)'
;LNAEWAGSSARVHHLTDYYPGPGDEWLIAQGEREEDVGSHAGMHDTSTLLFLEPSLLRVDQMAPGTRGDGSGVSGNPTRATAEYGEQIMELQIAAAVRQIRRLRETSRGR
;
A
#
# COMPACT_ATOMS: atom_id res chain seq x y z
N LEU A 1 -8.49 -22.63 -1.43
CA LEU A 1 -7.72 -22.44 -0.17
C LEU A 1 -8.41 -22.98 1.08
N ASN A 2 -9.25 -22.24 1.84
CA ASN A 2 -9.83 -22.80 3.08
C ASN A 2 -10.68 -24.07 2.86
N ALA A 3 -11.52 -24.09 1.82
CA ALA A 3 -12.30 -25.29 1.47
C ALA A 3 -11.40 -26.43 0.96
N GLU A 4 -10.42 -26.08 0.13
CA GLU A 4 -9.44 -26.99 -0.45
C GLU A 4 -8.56 -27.67 0.60
N TRP A 5 -8.21 -26.97 1.68
CA TRP A 5 -7.31 -27.45 2.73
C TRP A 5 -8.05 -27.85 4.02
N ALA A 6 -9.34 -28.16 3.94
CA ALA A 6 -10.19 -28.49 5.09
C ALA A 6 -9.72 -29.75 5.87
N GLY A 7 -8.93 -30.63 5.25
CA GLY A 7 -8.33 -31.80 5.91
C GLY A 7 -6.99 -31.54 6.63
N SER A 8 -6.51 -30.29 6.64
CA SER A 8 -5.25 -29.90 7.29
C SER A 8 -5.50 -29.06 8.55
N SER A 9 -4.43 -28.78 9.31
CA SER A 9 -4.47 -27.81 10.42
C SER A 9 -4.27 -26.36 9.95
N ALA A 10 -4.14 -26.12 8.64
CA ALA A 10 -3.90 -24.79 8.09
C ALA A 10 -5.19 -23.97 7.98
N ARG A 11 -5.09 -22.68 8.27
CA ARG A 11 -6.16 -21.69 8.09
C ARG A 11 -5.64 -20.53 7.26
N VAL A 12 -6.33 -20.22 6.17
CA VAL A 12 -5.98 -19.12 5.27
C VAL A 12 -6.79 -17.87 5.61
N HIS A 13 -6.09 -16.75 5.64
CA HIS A 13 -6.61 -15.43 5.96
C HIS A 13 -6.33 -14.45 4.83
N HIS A 14 -7.35 -13.68 4.44
CA HIS A 14 -7.18 -12.52 3.58
C HIS A 14 -6.89 -11.31 4.46
N LEU A 15 -5.81 -10.59 4.16
CA LEU A 15 -5.44 -9.36 4.87
C LEU A 15 -5.91 -8.14 4.08
N THR A 16 -6.93 -7.46 4.61
CA THR A 16 -7.51 -6.26 4.02
C THR A 16 -6.84 -4.98 4.51
N ASP A 17 -6.15 -5.04 5.66
CA ASP A 17 -5.65 -3.84 6.33
C ASP A 17 -4.25 -3.46 5.83
N TYR A 18 -3.61 -4.29 5.00
CA TYR A 18 -2.26 -4.07 4.45
C TYR A 18 -2.27 -3.17 3.21
N TYR A 19 -3.03 -3.53 2.17
CA TYR A 19 -3.07 -2.79 0.91
C TYR A 19 -4.53 -2.53 0.47
N PRO A 20 -4.90 -1.29 0.12
CA PRO A 20 -4.04 -0.10 0.10
C PRO A 20 -3.60 0.35 1.51
N GLY A 21 -4.29 -0.10 2.57
CA GLY A 21 -3.92 0.27 3.94
C GLY A 21 -4.06 1.77 4.21
N PRO A 22 -3.45 2.29 5.28
CA PRO A 22 -3.65 3.67 5.75
C PRO A 22 -2.79 4.72 5.03
N GLY A 23 -1.98 4.34 4.03
CA GLY A 23 -0.96 5.23 3.44
C GLY A 23 -1.53 6.48 2.78
N ASP A 24 -2.59 6.31 1.97
CA ASP A 24 -3.20 7.42 1.23
C ASP A 24 -3.86 8.44 2.18
N GLU A 25 -4.60 7.93 3.17
CA GLU A 25 -5.21 8.77 4.22
C GLU A 25 -4.15 9.53 5.02
N TRP A 26 -3.02 8.88 5.32
CA TRP A 26 -1.92 9.52 6.04
C TRP A 26 -1.26 10.63 5.22
N LEU A 27 -1.04 10.43 3.92
CA LEU A 27 -0.51 11.45 3.01
C LEU A 27 -1.43 12.68 2.96
N ILE A 28 -2.74 12.47 2.83
CA ILE A 28 -3.73 13.56 2.85
C ILE A 28 -3.66 14.30 4.20
N ALA A 29 -3.51 13.58 5.31
CA ALA A 29 -3.34 14.19 6.63
C ALA A 29 -2.03 14.99 6.78
N GLN A 30 -1.00 14.71 5.97
CA GLN A 30 0.22 15.51 5.89
C GLN A 30 0.06 16.78 5.03
N GLY A 31 -1.09 16.96 4.38
CA GLY A 31 -1.41 18.13 3.55
C GLY A 31 -1.29 17.89 2.05
N GLU A 32 -1.08 16.65 1.61
CA GLU A 32 -1.12 16.31 0.19
C GLU A 32 -2.55 16.36 -0.36
N ARG A 33 -2.70 16.75 -1.63
CA ARG A 33 -4.03 16.77 -2.27
C ARG A 33 -4.43 15.36 -2.66
N GLU A 34 -5.69 15.00 -2.48
CA GLU A 34 -6.22 13.68 -2.85
C GLU A 34 -5.93 13.33 -4.33
N GLU A 35 -6.05 14.32 -5.22
CA GLU A 35 -5.71 14.19 -6.65
C GLU A 35 -4.22 13.92 -6.91
N ASP A 36 -3.31 14.41 -6.06
CA ASP A 36 -1.88 14.15 -6.17
C ASP A 36 -1.55 12.77 -5.60
N VAL A 37 -2.14 12.39 -4.46
CA VAL A 37 -1.98 11.04 -3.90
C VAL A 37 -2.39 10.01 -4.95
N GLY A 38 -3.56 10.22 -5.55
CA GLY A 38 -4.05 9.41 -6.65
C GLY A 38 -4.43 8.00 -6.22
N SER A 39 -4.51 7.09 -7.19
CA SER A 39 -4.98 5.72 -6.95
C SER A 39 -4.11 4.64 -7.58
N HIS A 40 -3.15 4.99 -8.44
CA HIS A 40 -2.26 4.02 -9.08
C HIS A 40 -1.00 4.68 -9.64
N ALA A 41 0.17 4.09 -9.34
CA ALA A 41 1.48 4.66 -9.68
C ALA A 41 1.63 6.14 -9.23
N GLY A 42 0.86 6.50 -8.19
CA GLY A 42 0.83 7.84 -7.60
C GLY A 42 1.84 7.98 -6.48
N MET A 43 1.54 8.84 -5.50
CA MET A 43 2.48 9.13 -4.41
C MET A 43 2.78 7.91 -3.55
N HIS A 44 1.78 7.10 -3.21
CA HIS A 44 1.96 5.92 -2.37
C HIS A 44 2.95 4.92 -2.96
N ASP A 45 2.64 4.39 -4.15
CA ASP A 45 3.45 3.40 -4.85
C ASP A 45 4.88 3.92 -5.07
N THR A 46 5.00 5.17 -5.50
CA THR A 46 6.30 5.78 -5.79
C THR A 46 7.12 6.03 -4.53
N SER A 47 6.50 6.51 -3.46
CA SER A 47 7.20 6.79 -2.19
C SER A 47 7.76 5.52 -1.58
N THR A 48 6.95 4.45 -1.55
CA THR A 48 7.40 3.14 -1.03
C THR A 48 8.54 2.54 -1.85
N LEU A 49 8.53 2.69 -3.18
CA LEU A 49 9.65 2.27 -4.03
C LEU A 49 10.89 3.17 -3.88
N LEU A 50 10.72 4.48 -3.69
CA LEU A 50 11.83 5.40 -3.39
C LEU A 50 12.52 5.02 -2.07
N PHE A 51 11.77 4.54 -1.07
CA PHE A 51 12.34 4.06 0.18
C PHE A 51 13.06 2.72 0.03
N LEU A 52 12.44 1.76 -0.67
CA LEU A 52 12.96 0.39 -0.74
C LEU A 52 14.10 0.20 -1.73
N GLU A 53 13.92 0.69 -2.97
CA GLU A 53 14.86 0.49 -4.06
C GLU A 53 14.66 1.57 -5.14
N PRO A 54 15.21 2.78 -4.94
CA PRO A 54 15.05 3.89 -5.87
C PRO A 54 15.55 3.58 -7.28
N SER A 55 16.48 2.63 -7.45
CA SER A 55 17.04 2.30 -8.78
C SER A 55 16.02 1.65 -9.74
N LEU A 56 14.88 1.18 -9.22
CA LEU A 56 13.78 0.66 -10.03
C LEU A 56 12.93 1.77 -10.67
N LEU A 57 13.14 3.03 -10.28
CA LEU A 57 12.35 4.17 -10.73
C LEU A 57 13.13 5.02 -11.74
N ARG A 58 12.41 5.47 -12.79
CA ARG A 58 12.90 6.47 -13.74
C ARG A 58 12.47 7.85 -13.27
N VAL A 59 13.14 8.36 -12.24
CA VAL A 59 12.75 9.59 -11.53
C VAL A 59 12.69 10.79 -12.47
N ASP A 60 13.56 10.83 -13.48
CA ASP A 60 13.61 11.85 -14.53
C ASP A 60 12.42 11.82 -15.51
N GLN A 61 11.61 10.76 -15.49
CA GLN A 61 10.47 10.56 -16.39
C GLN A 61 9.12 10.65 -15.66
N MET A 62 9.11 10.93 -14.35
CA MET A 62 7.87 11.03 -13.58
C MET A 62 7.09 12.27 -13.98
N ALA A 63 5.79 12.10 -14.19
CA ALA A 63 4.86 13.18 -14.45
C ALA A 63 3.51 12.86 -13.80
N PRO A 64 2.70 13.89 -13.45
CA PRO A 64 1.31 13.68 -13.08
C PRO A 64 0.55 12.97 -14.20
N GLY A 65 -0.41 12.13 -13.83
CA GLY A 65 -1.26 11.42 -14.76
C GLY A 65 -2.69 11.27 -14.25
N THR A 66 -3.58 10.99 -15.18
CA THR A 66 -5.00 10.80 -14.94
C THR A 66 -5.46 9.49 -15.56
N ARG A 67 -6.46 8.85 -14.94
CA ARG A 67 -7.00 7.58 -15.44
C ARG A 67 -7.43 7.69 -16.90
N GLY A 68 -6.80 6.88 -17.75
CA GLY A 68 -7.15 6.75 -19.17
C GLY A 68 -6.35 7.64 -20.12
N ASP A 69 -5.40 8.44 -19.63
CA ASP A 69 -4.52 9.26 -20.48
C ASP A 69 -3.39 8.48 -21.18
N GLY A 70 -3.29 7.17 -20.92
CA GLY A 70 -2.29 6.28 -21.50
C GLY A 70 -0.97 6.21 -20.74
N SER A 71 -0.75 7.04 -19.72
CA SER A 71 0.45 6.98 -18.86
C SER A 71 0.46 5.77 -17.93
N GLY A 72 -0.74 5.27 -17.58
CA GLY A 72 -0.92 4.29 -16.51
C GLY A 72 -0.86 4.90 -15.10
N VAL A 73 -0.58 6.19 -14.98
CA VAL A 73 -0.56 6.93 -13.71
C VAL A 73 -1.93 7.52 -13.44
N SER A 74 -2.36 7.45 -12.18
CA SER A 74 -3.49 8.21 -11.64
C SER A 74 -3.01 8.83 -10.34
N GLY A 75 -2.62 10.11 -10.40
CA GLY A 75 -1.96 10.82 -9.30
C GLY A 75 -0.77 11.64 -9.76
N ASN A 76 0.08 12.01 -8.82
CA ASN A 76 1.27 12.82 -9.04
C ASN A 76 2.51 12.19 -8.35
N PRO A 77 3.21 11.27 -9.02
CA PRO A 77 4.40 10.62 -8.47
C PRO A 77 5.56 11.61 -8.22
N THR A 78 5.56 12.80 -8.83
CA THR A 78 6.65 13.79 -8.66
C THR A 78 6.71 14.40 -7.26
N ARG A 79 5.67 14.20 -6.45
CA ARG A 79 5.59 14.64 -5.05
C ARG A 79 6.01 13.56 -4.05
N ALA A 80 6.31 12.36 -4.52
CA ALA A 80 6.73 11.26 -3.68
C ALA A 80 8.11 11.51 -3.05
N THR A 81 8.31 10.99 -1.83
CA THR A 81 9.58 11.06 -1.11
C THR A 81 9.90 9.71 -0.47
N ALA A 82 11.17 9.45 -0.17
CA ALA A 82 11.55 8.22 0.54
C ALA A 82 11.02 8.24 1.99
N GLU A 83 10.97 9.41 2.62
CA GLU A 83 10.46 9.60 3.98
C GLU A 83 8.95 9.26 4.08
N TYR A 84 8.16 9.66 3.09
CA TYR A 84 6.77 9.21 2.97
C TYR A 84 6.70 7.68 2.81
N GLY A 85 7.61 7.10 2.02
CA GLY A 85 7.67 5.67 1.78
C GLY A 85 7.89 4.86 3.05
N GLU A 86 8.87 5.28 3.86
CA GLU A 86 9.15 4.66 5.16
C GLU A 86 7.91 4.68 6.06
N GLN A 87 7.29 5.83 6.23
CA GLN A 87 6.12 5.99 7.11
C GLN A 87 4.91 5.19 6.61
N ILE A 88 4.64 5.19 5.31
CA ILE A 88 3.57 4.37 4.71
C ILE A 88 3.80 2.89 5.00
N MET A 89 5.03 2.40 4.80
CA MET A 89 5.36 1.00 5.07
C MET A 89 5.21 0.64 6.54
N GLU A 90 5.68 1.47 7.46
CA GLU A 90 5.49 1.26 8.90
C GLU A 90 4.00 1.12 9.26
N LEU A 91 3.16 2.02 8.75
CA LEU A 91 1.73 2.03 9.01
C LEU A 91 1.02 0.78 8.43
N GLN A 92 1.32 0.41 7.18
CA GLN A 92 0.76 -0.77 6.52
C GLN A 92 1.19 -2.07 7.22
N ILE A 93 2.47 -2.22 7.56
CA ILE A 93 2.99 -3.38 8.28
C ILE A 93 2.32 -3.48 9.66
N ALA A 94 2.22 -2.36 10.39
CA ALA A 94 1.56 -2.34 11.69
C ALA A 94 0.07 -2.73 11.59
N ALA A 95 -0.65 -2.24 10.59
CA ALA A 95 -2.04 -2.60 10.33
C ALA A 95 -2.19 -4.09 10.00
N ALA A 96 -1.36 -4.62 9.11
CA ALA A 96 -1.33 -6.03 8.75
C ALA A 96 -1.04 -6.93 9.97
N VAL A 97 -0.03 -6.60 10.78
CA VAL A 97 0.32 -7.38 11.99
C VAL A 97 -0.84 -7.37 13.00
N ARG A 98 -1.51 -6.23 13.21
CA ARG A 98 -2.71 -6.17 14.07
C ARG A 98 -3.82 -7.07 13.54
N GLN A 99 -4.07 -7.06 12.23
CA GLN A 99 -5.07 -7.92 11.61
C GLN A 99 -4.72 -9.41 11.74
N ILE A 100 -3.46 -9.79 11.47
CA ILE A 100 -2.96 -11.16 11.61
C ILE A 100 -3.18 -11.66 13.05
N ARG A 101 -2.81 -10.88 14.06
CA ARG A 101 -2.98 -11.27 15.48
C ARG A 101 -4.45 -11.56 15.81
N ARG A 102 -5.35 -10.62 15.47
CA ARG A 102 -6.80 -10.77 15.63
C ARG A 102 -7.36 -12.00 14.91
N LEU A 103 -6.95 -12.24 13.67
CA LEU A 103 -7.40 -13.40 12.89
C LEU A 103 -6.89 -14.73 13.47
N ARG A 104 -5.65 -14.77 13.97
CA ARG A 104 -5.09 -15.96 14.64
C ARG A 104 -5.81 -16.28 15.95
N GLU A 105 -6.13 -15.27 16.76
CA GLU A 105 -6.85 -15.44 18.02
C GLU A 105 -8.28 -15.95 17.77
N THR A 106 -9.03 -15.27 16.90
CA THR A 106 -10.41 -15.63 16.58
C THR A 106 -10.56 -16.99 15.91
N SER A 107 -9.54 -17.46 15.20
CA SER A 107 -9.54 -18.78 14.55
C SER A 107 -9.11 -19.92 15.47
N ARG A 108 -8.51 -19.62 16.64
CA ARG A 108 -8.15 -20.63 17.66
C ARG A 108 -9.29 -20.99 18.59
N GLY A 109 -10.31 -20.13 18.68
CA GLY A 109 -11.51 -20.34 19.49
C GLY A 109 -12.67 -21.03 18.75
N ARG A 110 -12.43 -21.52 17.52
CA ARG A 110 -13.38 -22.27 16.69
C ARG A 110 -12.78 -23.62 16.34
#